data_AF-A0A534ULY5-F1
#
_entry.id   AF-A0A534ULY5-F1
#
_cell.length_a   1.000
_cell.length_b   1.000
_cell.length_c   1.000
_cell.angle_alpha   90.00
_cell.angle_beta   90.00
_cell.angle_gamma   90.00
#
_symmetry.space_group_name_H-M   'P 1'
#
loop_
_entity.id
_entity.type
_entity.pdbx_description
1 polymer ?
#
loop_
_entity_poly.entity_id
_entity_poly.type
_entity_poly.pdbx_seq_one_letter_code
_entity_poly.pdbx_strand_id
1 'polypeptide(L)' 'MTTFKVRLELCDVGDRAGASDDVVRVARRIFTKLDADKEHFVLLALNNKKRINGYKVISTGH' A
#
# COMPACT_ATOMS: atom_id res chain seq x y z
N MET A 1 16.49 -13.51 -13.60
CA MET A 1 15.65 -13.06 -12.46
C MET A 1 16.00 -11.61 -12.20
N THR A 2 15.08 -10.70 -12.52
CA THR A 2 15.34 -9.26 -12.45
C THR A 2 14.87 -8.74 -11.10
N THR A 3 15.79 -8.33 -10.24
CA THR A 3 15.47 -7.78 -8.93
C THR A 3 15.31 -6.27 -9.05
N PHE A 4 14.12 -5.74 -8.80
CA PHE A 4 13.88 -4.30 -8.77
C PHE A 4 13.75 -3.82 -7.33
N LYS A 5 14.46 -2.73 -6.99
CA LYS A 5 14.48 -2.17 -5.64
C LYS A 5 13.24 -1.30 -5.44
N VAL A 6 12.36 -1.73 -4.53
CA VAL A 6 11.15 -1.00 -4.15
C VAL A 6 11.48 -0.15 -2.92
N ARG A 7 11.37 1.17 -3.01
CA ARG A 7 11.32 2.05 -1.82
C ARG A 7 9.88 2.05 -1.32
N LEU A 8 9.68 1.58 -0.09
CA LEU A 8 8.39 1.59 0.58
C LEU A 8 8.27 2.86 1.40
N GLU A 9 7.12 3.52 1.34
CA GLU A 9 6.75 4.50 2.35
C GLU A 9 6.37 3.75 3.63
N LEU A 10 6.96 4.18 4.73
CA LEU A 10 6.63 3.65 6.05
C LEU A 10 5.19 4.00 6.36
N CYS A 11 4.40 2.95 6.60
CA CYS A 11 3.07 3.10 7.13
C CYS A 11 3.18 2.72 8.61
N ASP A 12 3.00 3.66 9.53
CA ASP A 12 2.89 3.40 10.97
C ASP A 12 1.67 2.53 11.34
N VAL A 13 0.92 2.13 10.32
CA VAL A 13 -0.31 1.37 10.43
C VAL A 13 0.04 -0.09 10.62
N GLY A 14 0.32 -0.48 11.87
CA GLY A 14 0.50 -1.87 12.29
C GLY A 14 -0.78 -2.72 12.21
N ASP A 15 -1.73 -2.35 11.35
CA ASP A 15 -2.98 -3.07 11.14
C ASP A 15 -2.70 -4.45 10.54
N ARG A 16 -3.48 -5.43 11.00
CA ARG A 16 -3.46 -6.79 10.45
C ARG A 16 -4.01 -6.73 9.03
N ALA A 17 -3.46 -7.48 8.09
CA ALA A 17 -4.11 -7.78 6.82
C ALA A 17 -4.81 -9.14 6.95
N GLY A 18 -5.75 -9.24 7.89
CA GLY A 18 -6.48 -10.47 8.16
C GLY A 18 -7.67 -10.64 7.23
N ALA A 19 -8.33 -9.53 6.89
CA ALA A 19 -9.46 -9.45 5.98
C ALA A 19 -9.30 -8.29 4.98
N SER A 20 -10.11 -8.32 3.92
CA SER A 20 -10.17 -7.22 2.93
C SER A 20 -10.53 -5.88 3.56
N ASP A 21 -11.38 -5.87 4.59
CA ASP A 21 -11.75 -4.63 5.30
C ASP A 21 -10.57 -3.95 6.00
N ASP A 22 -9.62 -4.73 6.51
CA ASP A 22 -8.41 -4.15 7.09
C ASP A 22 -7.60 -3.39 6.04
N VAL A 23 -7.48 -3.98 4.85
CA VAL A 23 -6.78 -3.40 3.71
C VAL A 23 -7.48 -2.10 3.27
N VAL A 24 -8.81 -2.10 3.19
CA VAL A 24 -9.60 -0.90 2.84
C VAL A 24 -9.37 0.24 3.83
N ARG A 25 -9.29 -0.06 5.13
CA ARG A 25 -9.02 0.96 6.17
C ARG A 25 -7.66 1.62 5.99
N VAL A 26 -6.63 0.86 5.65
CA VAL A 26 -5.29 1.42 5.36
C VAL A 26 -5.30 2.17 4.02
N ALA A 27 -5.88 1.57 2.98
CA ALA A 27 -5.95 2.15 1.64
C ALA A 27 -6.66 3.51 1.63
N ARG A 28 -7.71 3.71 2.43
CA ARG A 28 -8.40 5.01 2.57
C ARG A 28 -7.46 6.14 2.98
N ARG A 29 -6.51 5.90 3.88
CA ARG A 29 -5.52 6.91 4.30
C ARG A 29 -4.45 7.18 3.24
N ILE A 30 -4.21 6.21 2.36
CA ILE A 30 -3.30 6.37 1.23
C ILE A 30 -4.00 7.17 0.13
N PHE A 31 -5.26 6.85 -0.17
CA PHE A 31 -6.05 7.52 -1.20
C PHE A 31 -6.23 9.02 -0.98
N THR A 32 -6.27 9.52 0.27
CA THR A 32 -6.32 10.97 0.52
C THR A 32 -5.08 11.72 0.02
N LYS A 33 -3.99 11.02 -0.28
CA LYS A 33 -2.75 11.58 -0.84
C LYS A 33 -2.63 11.34 -2.35
N LEU A 34 -3.52 10.57 -2.95
CA LEU A 34 -3.48 10.25 -4.37
C LEU A 34 -4.46 11.14 -5.15
N ASP A 35 -4.16 11.32 -6.43
CA ASP A 35 -5.00 12.07 -7.36
C ASP A 35 -6.33 11.33 -7.59
N ALA A 36 -7.47 11.94 -7.24
CA ALA A 36 -8.77 11.28 -7.33
C ALA A 36 -9.22 11.02 -8.78
N ASP A 37 -8.65 11.75 -9.75
CA ASP A 37 -9.02 11.66 -11.16
C ASP A 37 -8.22 10.59 -11.92
N LYS A 38 -7.32 9.87 -11.22
CA LYS A 38 -6.43 8.87 -11.81
C LYS A 38 -6.61 7.51 -11.16
N GLU A 39 -6.41 6.47 -11.96
CA GLU A 39 -6.30 5.11 -11.44
C GLU A 39 -4.91 4.90 -10.82
N HIS A 40 -4.84 4.28 -9.64
CA HIS A 40 -3.58 4.05 -8.94
C HIS A 40 -3.37 2.57 -8.65
N PHE A 41 -2.18 2.07 -8.97
CA PHE A 41 -1.75 0.75 -8.53
C PHE A 41 -0.89 0.88 -7.27
N VAL A 42 -1.39 0.39 -6.14
CA VAL A 42 -0.70 0.45 -4.84
C VAL A 42 -0.30 -0.96 -4.40
N LEU A 43 0.98 -1.13 -4.10
CA LEU A 43 1.55 -2.33 -3.50
C LEU A 43 1.63 -2.15 -1.99
N LEU A 44 0.98 -3.02 -1.23
CA LEU A 44 1.10 -3.08 0.23
C LEU A 44 2.15 -4.13 0.61
N ALA A 45 3.07 -3.75 1.50
CA ALA A 45 4.05 -4.65 2.06
C ALA A 45 3.55 -5.21 3.40
N LEU A 46 3.69 -6.53 3.54
CA LEU A 46 3.36 -7.27 4.75
C LEU A 46 4.64 -7.78 5.40
N ASN A 47 4.65 -7.81 6.73
CA ASN A 47 5.68 -8.52 7.49
C ASN A 47 5.28 -9.99 7.73
N ASN A 48 6.19 -10.76 8.35
CA ASN A 48 5.99 -12.18 8.67
C ASN A 48 4.79 -12.45 9.62
N LYS A 49 4.23 -11.42 10.26
CA LYS A 49 3.03 -11.50 11.10
C LYS A 49 1.76 -11.08 10.35
N LYS A 50 1.81 -11.00 9.02
CA LYS A 50 0.72 -10.49 8.16
C LYS A 50 0.22 -9.10 8.55
N ARG A 51 1.11 -8.24 9.06
CA ARG A 51 0.80 -6.84 9.33
C ARG A 51 1.32 -5.97 8.21
N ILE A 52 0.53 -4.99 7.80
CA ILE A 52 0.96 -3.98 6.85
C ILE A 52 2.05 -3.15 7.53
N ASN A 53 3.19 -2.95 6.87
CA ASN A 53 4.30 -2.17 7.41
C ASN A 53 4.83 -1.12 6.43
N GLY A 54 4.28 -1.08 5.23
CA GLY A 54 4.62 -0.09 4.23
C GLY A 54 3.76 -0.24 2.99
N TYR A 55 3.86 0.75 2.11
CA TYR A 55 3.24 0.70 0.79
C TYR A 55 4.10 1.38 -0.25
N LYS A 56 3.82 1.11 -1.53
CA LYS A 56 4.37 1.86 -2.65
C LYS A 56 3.30 2.05 -3.72
N VAL A 57 3.15 3.26 -4.22
CA VAL A 57 2.41 3.54 -5.45
C VAL A 57 3.31 3.18 -6.63
N ILE A 58 2.89 2.22 -7.45
CA ILE A 58 3.67 1.69 -8.57
C ILE A 58 3.40 2.45 -9.85
N SER A 59 2.15 2.82 -10.07
CA SER A 59 1.71 3.55 -11.26
C SER A 59 0.50 4.41 -10.91
N THR A 60 0.44 5.57 -11.54
CA THR A 60 -0.72 6.45 -11.57
C THR A 60 -1.09 6.59 -13.05
N GLY A 61 -2.31 6.21 -13.43
CA GLY A 61 -2.81 6.34 -14.79
C GLY A 61 -2.65 7.78 -15.31
N HIS A 62 -2.44 7.92 -16.61
CA HIS A 62 -2.39 9.24 -17.27
C HIS A 62 -3.79 9.75 -17.54
#